data_AF-A0AAW1BWG3-F1
#
_entry.id   AF-A0AAW1BWG3-F1
#
_cell.length_a   1.000
_cell.length_b   1.000
_cell.length_c   1.000
_cell.angle_alpha   90.00
_cell.angle_beta   90.00
_cell.angle_gamma   90.00
#
_symmetry.space_group_name_H-M   'P 1'
#
loop_
_entity.id
_entity.type
_entity.pdbx_description
1 polymer ?
#
loop_
_entity_poly.entity_id
_entity_poly.type
_entity_poly.pdbx_seq_one_letter_code
_entity_poly.pdbx_strand_id
1 'polypeptide(L)' 'MKLEFFQRKFWTASRQCTSLDGRCSISCDDENINCYLIDNNGFILVSEDYTQTGNFFGEIEGAVMNKLLIMDSFKR' A
#
# COMPACT_ATOMS: atom_id res chain seq x y z
N MET A 1 -18.92 -5.73 -4.67
CA MET A 1 -18.20 -4.45 -4.89
C MET A 1 -17.21 -4.68 -6.03
N LYS A 2 -17.12 -3.80 -7.04
CA LYS A 2 -16.19 -3.97 -8.18
C LYS A 2 -14.78 -3.50 -7.80
N LEU A 3 -13.75 -4.23 -8.23
CA LEU A 3 -12.33 -3.95 -7.92
C LEU A 3 -11.92 -2.51 -8.26
N GLU A 4 -12.31 -2.02 -9.45
CA GLU A 4 -12.02 -0.66 -9.90
C GLU A 4 -12.56 0.43 -8.96
N PHE A 5 -13.76 0.23 -8.41
CA PHE A 5 -14.35 1.19 -7.48
C PHE A 5 -13.54 1.27 -6.19
N PHE A 6 -13.09 0.11 -5.71
CA PHE A 6 -12.28 0.02 -4.50
C PHE A 6 -10.88 0.63 -4.69
N GLN A 7 -10.21 0.30 -5.80
CA GLN A 7 -8.93 0.89 -6.19
C GLN A 7 -9.03 2.42 -6.28
N ARG A 8 -10.06 2.95 -6.95
CA ARG A 8 -10.27 4.40 -7.03
C ARG A 8 -10.41 5.05 -5.66
N LYS A 9 -11.14 4.41 -4.74
CA LYS A 9 -11.29 4.91 -3.37
C LYS A 9 -9.98 4.89 -2.60
N PHE A 10 -9.21 3.81 -2.70
CA PHE A 10 -7.88 3.72 -2.10
C PHE A 10 -6.98 4.86 -2.61
N TRP A 11 -6.86 5.02 -3.92
CA TRP A 11 -6.01 6.07 -4.50
C TRP A 11 -6.43 7.47 -4.07
N THR A 12 -7.73 7.74 -4.08
CA THR A 12 -8.27 9.02 -3.61
C THR A 12 -7.87 9.29 -2.16
N ALA A 13 -7.95 8.30 -1.27
CA ALA A 13 -7.60 8.48 0.14
C ALA A 13 -6.09 8.57 0.36
N SER A 14 -5.30 7.77 -0.35
CA SER A 14 -3.84 7.70 -0.22
C SER A 14 -3.10 8.96 -0.73
N ARG A 15 -3.77 9.75 -1.56
CA ARG A 15 -3.32 11.05 -2.07
C ARG A 15 -3.86 12.22 -1.27
N GLN A 16 -4.84 11.99 -0.40
CA GLN A 16 -5.40 13.03 0.45
C GLN A 16 -4.44 13.35 1.58
N CYS A 17 -3.98 14.60 1.62
CA CYS A 17 -3.17 15.10 2.70
C CYS A 17 -3.99 15.98 3.65
N THR A 18 -4.00 15.66 4.94
CA THR A 18 -4.68 16.46 5.98
C THR A 18 -3.70 17.30 6.81
N SER A 19 -2.63 17.80 6.19
CA SER A 19 -1.64 18.63 6.89
C SER A 19 -2.12 20.08 6.99
N LEU A 20 -2.20 20.62 8.21
CA LEU A 20 -2.55 22.02 8.49
C LEU A 20 -1.56 23.02 7.86
N ASP A 21 -0.33 22.58 7.59
CA ASP A 21 0.77 23.42 7.13
C ASP A 21 0.99 23.34 5.61
N GLY A 22 0.13 22.61 4.89
CA GLY A 22 0.18 22.42 3.44
C GLY A 22 1.34 21.55 2.93
N ARG A 23 2.22 21.07 3.81
CA ARG A 23 3.29 20.14 3.45
C ARG A 23 2.84 18.71 3.70
N CYS A 24 2.72 17.93 2.63
CA CYS A 24 2.56 16.49 2.71
C CYS A 24 3.94 15.84 2.67
N SER A 25 4.37 15.21 3.76
CA SER A 25 5.65 14.49 3.79
C SER A 25 5.58 13.12 3.12
N ILE A 26 4.38 12.55 2.95
CA ILE A 26 4.15 11.22 2.38
C ILE A 26 2.85 11.28 1.56
N SER A 27 2.94 11.07 0.25
CA SER A 27 1.79 11.00 -0.66
C SER A 27 2.06 9.96 -1.75
N CYS A 28 1.03 9.22 -2.16
CA CYS A 28 1.09 8.29 -3.30
C CYS A 28 1.01 9.00 -4.67
N ASP A 29 1.24 10.32 -4.71
CA ASP A 29 1.58 11.05 -5.93
C ASP A 29 3.10 11.29 -6.06
N ASP A 30 3.89 10.95 -5.04
CA ASP A 30 5.36 11.03 -5.09
C ASP A 30 5.92 9.78 -5.77
N GLU A 31 6.60 9.97 -6.90
CA GLU A 31 7.22 8.90 -7.69
C GLU A 31 8.29 8.10 -6.94
N ASN A 32 8.78 8.62 -5.79
CA ASN A 32 9.75 7.92 -4.94
C ASN A 32 9.09 7.04 -3.87
N ILE A 33 7.75 6.98 -3.81
CA ILE A 33 6.99 6.25 -2.80
C ILE A 33 6.09 5.21 -3.49
N ASN A 34 6.37 3.93 -3.24
CA ASN A 34 5.49 2.85 -3.67
C ASN A 34 4.32 2.66 -2.68
N CYS A 35 3.09 2.64 -3.20
CA CYS A 35 1.89 2.51 -2.39
C CYS A 35 1.15 1.20 -2.64
N TYR A 36 0.84 0.50 -1.55
CA TYR A 36 0.19 -0.81 -1.57
C TYR A 36 -1.02 -0.83 -0.65
N LEU A 37 -2.03 -1.61 -1.05
CA LEU A 37 -3.06 -2.08 -0.15
C LEU A 37 -2.93 -3.59 -0.03
N ILE A 38 -2.74 -4.07 1.20
CA ILE A 38 -2.43 -5.47 1.50
C ILE A 38 -3.53 -5.98 2.44
N ASP A 39 -3.98 -7.21 2.24
CA ASP A 39 -4.91 -7.86 3.17
C ASP A 39 -4.19 -8.35 4.44
N ASN A 40 -4.96 -8.88 5.39
CA ASN A 40 -4.42 -9.40 6.65
C ASN A 40 -3.62 -10.71 6.50
N ASN A 41 -3.64 -11.34 5.32
CA ASN A 41 -2.86 -12.52 5.00
C ASN A 41 -1.58 -12.17 4.22
N GLY A 42 -1.34 -10.88 3.95
CA GLY A 42 -0.13 -10.39 3.28
C GLY A 42 -0.21 -10.39 1.75
N PHE A 43 -1.39 -10.55 1.15
CA PHE A 43 -1.57 -10.49 -0.30
C PHE A 43 -1.90 -9.08 -0.79
N ILE A 44 -1.32 -8.71 -1.92
CA ILE A 44 -1.51 -7.39 -2.52
C ILE A 44 -2.91 -7.31 -3.17
N LEU A 45 -3.73 -6.39 -2.69
CA LEU A 45 -5.04 -6.07 -3.26
C LEU A 45 -4.97 -4.92 -4.28
N VAL A 46 -4.08 -3.94 -4.03
CA VAL A 46 -3.87 -2.79 -4.89
C VAL A 46 -2.37 -2.45 -4.91
N SER A 47 -1.84 -2.22 -6.10
CA SER A 47 -0.49 -1.72 -6.40
C SER A 47 -0.58 -0.83 -7.63
N GLU A 48 0.39 0.07 -7.83
CA GLU A 48 0.54 0.82 -9.09
C GLU A 48 0.88 -0.12 -10.26
N ASP A 49 1.69 -1.15 -9.99
CA ASP A 49 1.95 -2.23 -10.93
C ASP A 49 0.87 -3.31 -10.76
N TYR A 50 -0.09 -3.30 -11.67
CA TYR A 50 -1.20 -4.25 -11.68
C TYR A 50 -0.77 -5.72 -11.76
N THR A 51 0.44 -6.02 -12.27
CA THR A 51 0.94 -7.41 -12.35
C THR A 51 1.25 -8.01 -10.97
N GLN A 52 1.35 -7.16 -9.94
CA GLN A 52 1.63 -7.58 -8.57
C GLN A 52 0.37 -7.91 -7.76
N THR A 53 -0.80 -7.53 -8.25
CA THR A 53 -2.07 -7.80 -7.55
C THR A 53 -2.31 -9.31 -7.45
N GLY A 54 -2.61 -9.79 -6.24
CA GLY A 54 -2.78 -11.21 -5.95
C GLY A 54 -1.50 -11.95 -5.57
N ASN A 55 -0.33 -11.33 -5.72
CA ASN A 55 0.93 -11.90 -5.24
C ASN A 55 1.11 -11.66 -3.74
N PHE A 56 1.96 -12.48 -3.11
CA PHE A 56 2.32 -12.28 -1.71
C PHE A 56 3.27 -11.08 -1.60
N PHE A 57 2.93 -10.11 -0.74
CA PHE A 57 3.72 -8.88 -0.60
C PHE A 57 5.17 -9.15 -0.21
N GLY A 58 5.44 -10.18 0.59
CA GLY A 58 6.81 -10.55 0.97
C GLY A 58 7.68 -11.09 -0.18
N GLU A 59 7.09 -11.50 -1.31
CA GLU A 59 7.84 -11.87 -2.51
C GLU A 59 8.29 -10.64 -3.31
N ILE A 60 7.47 -9.58 -3.29
CA ILE A 60 7.75 -8.31 -4.00
C ILE A 60 8.63 -7.40 -3.13
N GLU A 61 8.26 -7.21 -1.86
CA GLU A 61 8.84 -6.27 -0.91
C GLU A 61 9.31 -6.98 0.38
N GLY A 62 10.17 -7.98 0.23
CA GLY A 62 10.59 -8.86 1.34
C GLY A 62 11.25 -8.15 2.52
N ALA A 63 12.02 -7.09 2.27
CA ALA A 63 12.65 -6.30 3.33
C ALA A 63 11.61 -5.57 4.20
N VAL A 64 10.58 -5.02 3.57
CA VAL A 64 9.47 -4.34 4.25
C VAL A 64 8.64 -5.35 5.03
N MET A 65 8.27 -6.47 4.41
CA MET A 65 7.52 -7.53 5.09
C MET A 65 8.27 -8.06 6.33
N ASN A 66 9.58 -8.27 6.23
CA ASN A 66 10.38 -8.68 7.40
C ASN A 66 10.33 -7.65 8.53
N LYS A 67 10.34 -6.35 8.20
CA LYS A 67 10.20 -5.29 9.20
C LYS A 67 8.81 -5.32 9.85
N LEU A 68 7.75 -5.55 9.08
CA LEU A 68 6.38 -5.67 9.58
C LEU A 68 6.19 -6.88 10.52
N LEU A 69 6.88 -7.99 10.24
CA LEU A 69 6.94 -9.15 11.15
C LEU A 69 7.66 -8.82 12.46
N ILE A 70 8.80 -8.11 12.39
CA ILE A 70 9.56 -7.68 13.59
C ILE A 70 8.73 -6.70 14.45
N MET A 71 7.85 -5.92 13.83
CA MET A 71 6.96 -4.98 14.50
C MET A 71 5.64 -5.63 14.98
N ASP A 72 5.50 -6.95 14.88
CA ASP A 72 4.28 -7.70 15.22
C ASP A 72 3.00 -7.24 14.50
N SER A 73 3.15 -6.54 13.37
CA SER A 73 2.01 -6.10 12.54
C SER A 73 1.45 -7.25 11.70
N PHE A 74 2.31 -8.19 11.32
CA PHE A 74 1.95 -9.48 10.71
C PHE A 74 2.52 -10.62 11.55
N LYS A 75 1.93 -11.80 11.42
CA LYS A 75 2.41 -13.04 12.04
C LYS A 75 2.78 -14.05 10.98
N ARG A 76 3.72 -14.93 11.33
CA ARG A 76 4.04 -16.12 10.53
C ARG A 76 3.00 -17.20 10.72
#